data_AF-A0A5J6GNH6-F1
#
_entry.id   AF-A0A5J6GNH6-F1
#
_cell.length_a   1.000
_cell.length_b   1.000
_cell.length_c   1.000
_cell.angle_alpha   90.00
_cell.angle_beta   90.00
_cell.angle_gamma   90.00
#
_symmetry.space_group_name_H-M   'P 1'
#
loop_
_entity.id
_entity.type
_entity.pdbx_description
1 polymer ?
#
loop_
_entity_poly.entity_id
_entity_poly.type
_entity_poly.pdbx_seq_one_letter_code
_entity_poly.pdbx_strand_id
1 'polypeptide(L)'
;MRDPDHTPPAATVRHARRAPLLPGGAGAARHLRRAGIARVLVAGCLVRVTLRGEITARQADSLAAHLHRLVQDGCRHLIVDLSEVTYLARDGAGVFFGTLRALKDVEGSLVMRGVRPRSAATLHCLGMGRLVEAQDASVT
;
A
#
# COMPACT_ATOMS: atom_id res chain seq x y z
N MET A 1 -7.12 -41.36 33.62
CA MET A 1 -8.19 -41.47 32.60
C MET A 1 -8.58 -40.05 32.20
N ARG A 2 -8.11 -39.60 31.02
CA ARG A 2 -8.55 -38.48 30.13
C ARG A 2 -8.98 -37.14 30.78
N ASP A 3 -8.56 -35.95 30.35
CA ASP A 3 -7.89 -35.46 29.14
C ASP A 3 -7.21 -34.09 29.46
N PRO A 4 -5.99 -33.80 28.98
CA PRO A 4 -5.45 -32.44 28.90
C PRO A 4 -5.46 -31.98 27.44
N ASP A 5 -6.45 -31.21 27.01
CA ASP A 5 -6.40 -30.59 25.69
C ASP A 5 -7.22 -29.29 25.63
N HIS A 6 -6.52 -28.17 25.60
CA HIS A 6 -7.05 -26.95 25.01
C HIS A 6 -5.91 -26.14 24.39
N THR A 7 -5.39 -26.65 23.27
CA THR A 7 -4.68 -25.83 22.28
C THR A 7 -5.69 -25.35 21.24
N PRO A 8 -5.93 -24.05 21.05
CA PRO A 8 -6.72 -23.59 19.92
C PRO A 8 -5.88 -23.62 18.62
N PRO A 9 -6.36 -24.24 17.53
CA PRO A 9 -5.74 -24.13 16.22
C PRO A 9 -6.28 -22.91 15.48
N ALA A 10 -5.41 -21.99 15.07
CA ALA A 10 -5.82 -20.83 14.27
C ALA A 10 -5.00 -20.72 12.97
N ALA A 11 -5.67 -21.13 11.90
CA ALA A 11 -5.62 -20.54 10.56
C ALA A 11 -4.34 -20.73 9.70
N THR A 12 -4.19 -21.93 9.14
CA THR A 12 -3.57 -22.09 7.82
C THR A 12 -4.48 -21.47 6.76
N VAL A 13 -4.24 -20.20 6.41
CA VAL A 13 -4.89 -19.57 5.27
C VAL A 13 -4.31 -20.15 3.98
N ARG A 14 -5.01 -21.13 3.43
CA ARG A 14 -4.82 -21.62 2.05
C ARG A 14 -5.06 -20.44 1.09
N HIS A 15 -3.99 -19.92 0.49
CA HIS A 15 -4.06 -18.99 -0.63
C HIS A 15 -4.66 -19.68 -1.86
N ALA A 16 -5.98 -19.68 -1.94
CA ALA A 16 -6.71 -20.04 -3.14
C ALA A 16 -6.41 -19.02 -4.24
N ARG A 17 -5.92 -19.54 -5.37
CA ARG A 17 -5.71 -18.83 -6.62
C ARG A 17 -7.01 -18.18 -7.09
N ARG A 18 -6.99 -16.86 -7.30
CA ARG A 18 -7.77 -16.15 -8.33
C ARG A 18 -7.25 -14.72 -8.45
N ALA A 19 -6.65 -14.42 -9.60
CA ALA A 19 -6.25 -13.07 -9.96
C ALA A 19 -7.52 -12.21 -10.14
N PRO A 20 -7.65 -11.03 -9.50
CA PRO A 20 -8.69 -10.09 -9.88
C PRO A 20 -8.15 -9.19 -10.97
N LEU A 21 -8.69 -9.44 -12.16
CA LEU A 21 -9.24 -8.48 -13.11
C LEU A 21 -8.76 -7.02 -12.92
N LEU A 22 -7.74 -6.63 -13.68
CA LEU A 22 -7.47 -5.23 -13.99
C LEU A 22 -8.49 -4.76 -15.04
N PRO A 23 -9.28 -3.69 -14.82
CA PRO A 23 -10.06 -3.11 -15.89
C PRO A 23 -9.14 -2.29 -16.81
N GLY A 24 -9.04 -2.70 -18.07
CA GLY A 24 -8.97 -1.76 -19.20
C GLY A 24 -7.59 -1.30 -19.70
N GLY A 25 -7.13 -1.93 -20.78
CA GLY A 25 -6.53 -1.25 -21.94
C GLY A 25 -5.12 -0.64 -21.83
N ALA A 26 -4.42 -0.57 -22.96
CA ALA A 26 -3.07 0.00 -23.10
C ALA A 26 -2.93 1.47 -22.59
N GLY A 27 -4.05 2.17 -22.34
CA GLY A 27 -4.11 3.48 -21.70
C GLY A 27 -3.92 3.47 -20.17
N ALA A 28 -4.44 2.45 -19.45
CA ALA A 28 -4.23 2.31 -18.01
C ALA A 28 -2.77 2.01 -17.69
N ALA A 29 -2.12 1.14 -18.48
CA ALA A 29 -0.68 0.86 -18.34
C ALA A 29 0.19 2.12 -18.50
N ARG A 30 -0.23 3.07 -19.35
CA ARG A 30 0.49 4.34 -19.58
C ARG A 30 0.30 5.32 -18.43
N HIS A 31 -0.90 5.38 -17.84
CA HIS A 31 -1.18 6.17 -16.64
C HIS A 31 -0.44 5.66 -15.40
N LEU A 32 -0.39 4.34 -15.20
CA LEU A 32 0.34 3.72 -14.09
C LEU A 32 1.84 4.08 -14.13
N ARG A 33 2.45 4.05 -15.32
CA ARG A 33 3.86 4.45 -15.48
C ARG A 33 4.11 5.93 -15.16
N ARG A 34 3.16 6.82 -15.48
CA ARG A 34 3.25 8.25 -15.12
C ARG A 34 3.10 8.49 -13.61
N ALA A 35 2.34 7.64 -12.92
CA ALA A 35 2.17 7.68 -11.47
C ALA A 35 3.34 7.05 -10.69
N GLY A 36 4.39 6.55 -11.36
CA GLY A 36 5.48 5.80 -10.71
C GLY A 36 5.06 4.40 -10.23
N ILE A 37 3.91 3.90 -10.66
CA ILE A 37 3.38 2.60 -10.24
C ILE A 37 3.99 1.49 -11.12
N ALA A 38 4.69 0.56 -10.48
CA ALA A 38 5.25 -0.63 -11.10
C ALA A 38 4.21 -1.75 -11.25
N ARG A 39 3.41 -1.95 -10.21
CA ARG A 39 2.45 -3.05 -10.11
C ARG A 39 1.29 -2.69 -9.17
N VAL A 40 0.11 -3.19 -9.49
CA VAL A 40 -1.07 -3.16 -8.59
C VAL A 40 -1.58 -4.59 -8.45
N LEU A 41 -1.82 -5.02 -7.22
CA LEU A 41 -2.40 -6.32 -6.89
C LEU A 41 -3.61 -6.09 -6.02
N VAL A 42 -4.75 -6.65 -6.41
CA VAL A 42 -6.00 -6.56 -5.66
C VAL A 42 -6.30 -7.94 -5.06
N ALA A 43 -6.87 -7.98 -3.86
CA ALA A 43 -7.26 -9.19 -3.16
C ALA A 43 -8.45 -8.87 -2.24
N GLY A 44 -9.67 -8.93 -2.78
CA GLY A 44 -10.87 -8.49 -2.05
C GLY A 44 -10.81 -6.99 -1.75
N CYS A 45 -10.90 -6.61 -0.48
CA CYS A 45 -10.77 -5.22 -0.01
C CYS A 45 -9.32 -4.79 0.26
N LEU A 46 -8.34 -5.68 0.07
CA LEU A 46 -6.91 -5.41 0.20
C LEU A 46 -6.31 -5.09 -1.17
N VAL A 47 -5.62 -3.96 -1.28
CA VAL A 47 -4.87 -3.57 -2.48
C VAL A 47 -3.41 -3.34 -2.12
N ARG A 48 -2.50 -3.89 -2.93
CA ARG A 48 -1.06 -3.61 -2.86
C ARG A 48 -0.61 -2.86 -4.10
N VAL A 49 -0.02 -1.69 -3.90
CA VAL A 49 0.56 -0.84 -4.95
C VAL A 49 2.06 -0.82 -4.77
N THR A 50 2.80 -1.32 -5.76
CA THR A 50 4.26 -1.22 -5.80
C THR A 50 4.66 0.00 -6.60
N LEU A 51 5.41 0.90 -5.96
CA LEU A 51 5.98 2.10 -6.58
C LEU A 51 7.44 1.85 -6.95
N ARG A 52 7.91 2.51 -8.00
CA ARG A 52 9.30 2.41 -8.47
C ARG A 52 9.86 3.74 -8.93
N GLY A 53 11.19 3.85 -8.88
CA GLY A 53 11.92 5.02 -9.35
C GLY A 53 11.71 6.23 -8.45
N GLU A 54 11.54 7.40 -9.06
CA GLU A 54 11.45 8.67 -8.33
C GLU A 54 9.99 9.12 -8.19
N ILE A 55 9.57 9.36 -6.95
CA ILE A 55 8.25 9.89 -6.61
C ILE A 55 8.42 11.37 -6.25
N THR A 56 8.11 12.25 -7.20
CA THR A 56 8.20 13.71 -7.06
C THR A 56 6.83 14.35 -7.24
N ALA A 57 6.75 15.69 -7.14
CA ALA A 57 5.55 16.44 -7.46
C ALA A 57 4.95 16.08 -8.85
N ARG A 58 5.79 15.74 -9.84
CA ARG A 58 5.33 15.35 -11.18
C ARG A 58 4.45 14.09 -11.19
N GLN A 59 4.75 13.14 -10.30
CA GLN A 59 4.02 11.88 -10.18
C GLN A 59 2.90 11.99 -9.14
N ALA A 60 2.97 12.97 -8.24
CA ALA A 60 2.09 13.10 -7.09
C ALA A 60 0.61 13.17 -7.47
N ASP A 61 0.23 14.04 -8.41
CA ASP A 61 -1.17 14.20 -8.82
C ASP A 61 -1.75 12.93 -9.43
N SER A 62 -0.98 12.28 -10.32
CA SER A 62 -1.41 11.05 -10.96
C SER A 62 -1.47 9.88 -9.98
N LEU A 63 -0.59 9.84 -8.99
CA LEU A 63 -0.60 8.85 -7.92
C LEU A 63 -1.80 9.06 -6.99
N ALA A 64 -2.06 10.31 -6.58
CA ALA A 64 -3.19 10.67 -5.74
C ALA A 64 -4.53 10.31 -6.39
N ALA A 65 -4.72 10.66 -7.66
CA ALA A 65 -5.93 10.31 -8.40
C ALA A 65 -6.13 8.79 -8.49
N HIS A 66 -5.05 8.02 -8.66
CA HIS A 66 -5.14 6.56 -8.72
C HIS A 66 -5.48 5.95 -7.36
N LEU A 67 -4.80 6.36 -6.30
CA LEU A 67 -5.05 5.87 -4.94
C LEU A 67 -6.47 6.23 -4.47
N HIS A 68 -6.94 7.45 -4.76
CA HIS A 68 -8.30 7.85 -4.44
C HIS A 68 -9.33 6.98 -5.16
N ARG A 69 -9.14 6.68 -6.45
CA ARG A 69 -10.01 5.76 -7.19
C ARG A 69 -10.06 4.37 -6.55
N LEU A 70 -8.93 3.83 -6.14
CA LEU A 70 -8.90 2.53 -5.44
C LEU A 70 -9.76 2.53 -4.17
N VAL A 71 -9.71 3.60 -3.38
CA VAL A 71 -10.56 3.74 -2.18
C VAL A 71 -12.04 3.81 -2.55
N GLN A 72 -12.40 4.58 -3.58
CA GLN A 72 -13.78 4.67 -4.08
C GLN A 72 -14.29 3.34 -4.63
N ASP A 73 -13.42 2.54 -5.25
CA ASP A 73 -13.74 1.21 -5.77
C ASP A 73 -13.86 0.14 -4.66
N GLY A 74 -13.75 0.52 -3.40
CA GLY A 74 -13.97 -0.35 -2.24
C GLY A 74 -12.69 -0.87 -1.56
N CYS A 75 -11.51 -0.34 -1.90
CA CYS A 75 -10.28 -0.63 -1.15
C CYS A 75 -10.40 -0.11 0.28
N ARG A 76 -10.27 -1.01 1.26
CA ARG A 76 -10.22 -0.67 2.69
C ARG A 76 -8.83 -0.84 3.28
N HIS A 77 -8.02 -1.73 2.72
CA HIS A 77 -6.66 -1.97 3.21
C HIS A 77 -5.68 -1.72 2.08
N LEU A 78 -4.87 -0.68 2.18
CA LEU A 78 -3.90 -0.31 1.17
C LEU A 78 -2.48 -0.57 1.65
N ILE A 79 -1.74 -1.39 0.92
CA ILE A 79 -0.31 -1.61 1.09
C ILE A 79 0.45 -0.85 0.00
N VAL A 80 1.29 0.09 0.39
CA VAL A 80 2.20 0.78 -0.55
C VAL A 80 3.60 0.20 -0.38
N ASP A 81 4.12 -0.41 -1.43
CA ASP A 81 5.47 -0.97 -1.45
C ASP A 81 6.44 0.02 -2.11
N LEU A 82 7.40 0.50 -1.31
CA LEU A 82 8.42 1.47 -1.66
C LEU A 82 9.80 0.81 -1.91
N SER A 83 9.89 -0.52 -1.99
CA SER A 83 11.17 -1.25 -2.14
C SER A 83 11.94 -0.88 -3.41
N GLU A 84 11.23 -0.58 -4.50
CA GLU A 84 11.79 -0.13 -5.78
C GLU A 84 11.87 1.39 -5.93
N VAL A 85 11.47 2.17 -4.90
CA VAL A 85 11.55 3.63 -4.92
C VAL A 85 12.98 4.06 -4.59
N THR A 86 13.58 4.82 -5.51
CA THR A 86 14.95 5.33 -5.39
C THR A 86 14.97 6.71 -4.73
N TYR A 87 13.91 7.49 -4.88
CA TYR A 87 13.78 8.83 -4.32
C TYR A 87 12.32 9.18 -4.03
N LEU A 88 12.06 9.76 -2.86
CA LEU A 88 10.75 10.27 -2.45
C LEU A 88 10.88 11.74 -2.07
N ALA A 89 10.25 12.63 -2.84
CA ALA A 89 10.18 14.05 -2.51
C ALA A 89 9.08 14.31 -1.46
N ARG A 90 9.18 15.44 -0.74
CA ARG A 90 8.16 15.87 0.23
C ARG A 90 6.76 15.98 -0.41
N ASP A 91 6.68 16.57 -1.59
CA ASP A 91 5.41 16.74 -2.32
C ASP A 91 4.80 15.39 -2.71
N GLY A 92 5.65 14.43 -3.10
CA GLY A 92 5.23 13.07 -3.43
C GLY A 92 4.74 12.30 -2.21
N ALA A 93 5.30 12.55 -1.04
CA ALA A 93 4.89 11.90 0.20
C ALA A 93 3.56 12.45 0.75
N GLY A 94 3.20 13.71 0.46
CA GLY A 94 1.90 14.29 0.85
C GLY A 94 0.69 13.53 0.28
N VAL A 95 0.86 12.86 -0.85
CA VAL A 95 -0.17 12.00 -1.47
C VAL A 95 -0.64 10.89 -0.54
N PHE A 96 0.28 10.32 0.24
CA PHE A 96 -0.04 9.24 1.17
C PHE A 96 -0.91 9.74 2.33
N PHE A 97 -0.76 11.01 2.74
CA PHE A 97 -1.58 11.61 3.78
C PHE A 97 -3.04 11.77 3.33
N GLY A 98 -3.26 12.29 2.12
CA GLY A 98 -4.59 12.38 1.54
C GLY A 98 -5.26 11.01 1.41
N THR A 99 -4.49 10.01 1.00
CA THR A 99 -4.97 8.63 0.88
C THR A 99 -5.29 8.00 2.24
N LEU A 100 -4.44 8.22 3.25
CA LEU A 100 -4.69 7.76 4.62
C LEU A 100 -5.99 8.35 5.17
N ARG A 101 -6.22 9.65 4.95
CA ARG A 101 -7.45 10.32 5.39
C ARG A 101 -8.69 9.69 4.74
N ALA A 102 -8.67 9.51 3.42
CA ALA A 102 -9.77 8.87 2.70
C ALA A 102 -10.01 7.42 3.17
N LEU A 103 -8.95 6.67 3.46
CA LEU A 103 -9.07 5.33 4.04
C LEU A 103 -9.66 5.37 5.45
N LYS A 104 -9.29 6.35 6.28
CA LYS A 104 -9.83 6.49 7.64
C LYS A 104 -11.32 6.77 7.66
N ASP A 105 -11.83 7.54 6.68
CA ASP A 105 -13.26 7.81 6.54
C ASP A 105 -14.08 6.52 6.25
N VAL A 106 -13.44 5.48 5.72
CA VAL A 106 -14.05 4.15 5.44
C VAL A 106 -13.58 3.05 6.39
N GLU A 107 -13.04 3.44 7.56
CA GLU A 107 -12.46 2.54 8.58
C GLU A 107 -11.33 1.63 8.05
N GLY A 108 -10.61 2.12 7.05
CA GLY A 108 -9.51 1.45 6.39
C GLY A 108 -8.15 1.65 7.04
N SER A 109 -7.15 0.99 6.45
CA SER A 109 -5.75 1.07 6.86
C SER A 109 -4.81 1.33 5.69
N LEU A 110 -3.74 2.08 5.95
CA LEU A 110 -2.62 2.32 5.03
C LEU A 110 -1.33 1.82 5.66
N VAL A 111 -0.56 1.07 4.90
CA VAL A 111 0.59 0.27 5.36
C VAL A 111 1.73 0.44 4.36
N MET A 112 2.88 1.02 4.75
CA MET A 112 4.04 1.25 3.86
C MET A 112 5.17 0.22 4.01
N ARG A 113 5.43 -0.61 2.99
CA ARG A 113 6.47 -1.67 3.00
C ARG A 113 7.72 -1.26 2.22
N GLY A 114 8.85 -1.90 2.52
CA GLY A 114 10.07 -1.76 1.72
C GLY A 114 10.69 -0.36 1.76
N VAL A 115 10.42 0.40 2.82
CA VAL A 115 10.87 1.79 2.93
C VAL A 115 12.39 1.83 3.12
N ARG A 116 13.11 2.39 2.15
CA ARG A 116 14.56 2.61 2.27
C ARG A 116 14.85 3.74 3.28
N PRO A 117 16.02 3.77 3.95
CA PRO A 117 16.34 4.76 4.98
C PRO A 117 16.14 6.22 4.55
N ARG A 118 16.51 6.54 3.30
CA ARG A 118 16.36 7.89 2.73
C ARG A 118 14.89 8.30 2.54
N SER A 119 14.04 7.35 2.14
CA SER A 119 12.60 7.55 2.02
C SER A 119 11.95 7.61 3.40
N ALA A 120 12.41 6.77 4.34
CA ALA A 120 11.95 6.77 5.73
C ALA A 120 12.17 8.13 6.39
N ALA A 121 13.36 8.73 6.25
CA ALA A 121 13.64 10.07 6.77
C ALA A 121 12.62 11.12 6.28
N THR A 122 12.27 11.07 4.99
CA THR A 122 11.26 11.97 4.41
C THR A 122 9.87 11.73 5.01
N LEU A 123 9.49 10.47 5.20
CA LEU A 123 8.22 10.10 5.85
C LEU A 123 8.20 10.51 7.33
N HIS A 124 9.30 10.33 8.07
CA HIS A 124 9.43 10.78 9.46
C HIS A 124 9.29 12.29 9.58
N CYS A 125 9.94 13.07 8.70
CA CYS A 125 9.79 14.54 8.68
C CYS A 125 8.34 14.99 8.42
N LEU A 126 7.52 14.15 7.77
CA LEU A 126 6.11 14.42 7.49
C LEU A 126 5.16 13.82 8.55
N GLY A 127 5.69 13.32 9.67
CA GLY A 127 4.89 12.74 10.76
C GLY A 127 4.34 11.33 10.46
N MET A 128 4.80 10.67 9.39
CA MET A 128 4.32 9.36 8.95
C MET A 128 5.17 8.18 9.44
N GLY A 129 6.13 8.42 10.34
CA GLY A 129 7.03 7.38 10.87
C GLY A 129 6.29 6.14 11.42
N ARG A 130 5.17 6.35 12.11
CA ARG A 130 4.37 5.25 12.70
C ARG A 130 3.76 4.29 11.66
N LEU A 131 3.60 4.73 10.41
CA LEU A 131 3.07 3.90 9.31
C LEU A 131 4.16 3.01 8.68
N VAL A 132 5.42 3.30 8.97
CA VAL A 132 6.59 2.50 8.58
C VAL A 132 6.85 1.44 9.65
N GLU A 133 6.71 1.80 10.92
CA GLU A 133 6.94 0.91 12.08
C GLU A 133 5.91 -0.22 12.20
N ALA A 134 4.67 -0.01 11.74
CA ALA A 134 3.61 -1.02 11.78
C ALA A 134 3.94 -2.34 11.03
N GLN A 135 5.02 -2.35 10.24
CA GLN A 135 5.48 -3.49 9.45
C GLN A 135 6.51 -4.37 10.16
N ASP A 136 7.29 -3.81 11.07
CA ASP A 136 8.31 -4.57 11.80
C ASP A 136 7.68 -5.44 12.90
N ALA A 137 6.48 -5.09 13.35
CA ALA A 137 5.76 -5.78 14.43
C ALA A 137 5.12 -7.14 14.03
N SER A 138 5.53 -7.78 12.93
CA SER A 138 5.03 -9.11 12.55
C SER A 138 6.13 -10.13 12.23
N VAL A 139 7.35 -9.90 12.71
CA VAL A 139 8.40 -10.92 12.74
C VAL A 139 8.95 -11.03 14.16
N THR A 140 8.23 -11.73 15.03
CA THR A 140 8.77 -12.44 16.20
C THR A 140 7.89 -13.64 16.46
#